data_AF-A0A5D2SQ02-F1
#
_entry.id   AF-A0A5D2SQ02-F1
#
_cell.length_a   1.000
_cell.length_b   1.000
_cell.length_c   1.000
_cell.angle_alpha   90.00
_cell.angle_beta   90.00
_cell.angle_gamma   90.00
#
_symmetry.space_group_name_H-M   'P 1'
#
loop_
_entity.id
_entity.type
_entity.pdbx_description
1 polymer ?
#
loop_
_entity_poly.entity_id
_entity_poly.type
_entity_poly.pdbx_seq_one_letter_code
_entity_poly.pdbx_strand_id
1 'polypeptide(L)'
;MWLELIGFSHETTALIMTLFVISGSIGGLFGGWMGDILAKRFPNAGRIILSQISSGSAIPIAAVLMLALPDNPSTAVAHGLVFSILGLWMSWNAPATNNPIFAEIVPEKSRTSIYALDNSFESILASFAPPIVGILAQLVFGYKPIPEGSSDSIEIETDRENAASLAKALYTAIGIPMAICCFIYSFLYCTYPRDRETARMQALIESELQDTEENDSLSSCGKPGFHVVNSKKLDDEERSESYIEFGGEKRLDFDNNDDKKSLLHHDQSSSPA
;
A
#
# COMPACT_ATOMS: atom_id res chain seq x y z
N MET A 1 25.70 -6.69 12.77
CA MET A 1 24.67 -5.63 12.80
C MET A 1 25.29 -4.33 13.33
N TRP A 2 24.72 -3.15 13.09
CA TRP A 2 25.31 -1.89 13.60
C TRP A 2 25.46 -1.86 15.13
N LEU A 3 24.47 -2.37 15.87
CA LEU A 3 24.53 -2.52 17.32
C LEU A 3 25.70 -3.42 17.79
N GLU A 4 26.03 -4.46 17.02
CA GLU A 4 27.14 -5.37 17.32
C GLU A 4 28.50 -4.72 17.01
N LEU A 5 28.58 -3.86 15.99
CA LEU A 5 29.77 -3.02 15.69
C LEU A 5 30.06 -1.96 16.76
N ILE A 6 29.05 -1.58 17.56
CA ILE A 6 29.22 -0.75 18.78
C ILE A 6 29.72 -1.60 19.99
N GLY A 7 29.75 -2.93 19.85
CA GLY A 7 30.12 -3.86 20.91
C GLY A 7 28.96 -4.32 21.80
N PHE A 8 27.69 -4.16 21.39
CA PHE A 8 26.58 -4.82 22.09
C PHE A 8 26.58 -6.33 21.82
N SER A 9 26.27 -7.13 22.84
CA SER A 9 26.12 -8.58 22.69
C SER A 9 24.92 -8.92 21.80
N HIS A 10 24.99 -10.05 21.08
CA HIS A 10 23.89 -10.58 20.26
C HIS A 10 22.56 -10.65 21.03
N GLU A 11 22.59 -11.02 22.33
CA GLU A 11 21.40 -11.02 23.20
C GLU A 11 20.81 -9.61 23.39
N THR A 12 21.67 -8.61 23.67
CA THR A 12 21.25 -7.22 23.85
C THR A 12 20.70 -6.63 22.56
N THR A 13 21.37 -6.90 21.43
CA THR A 13 20.91 -6.53 20.09
C THR A 13 19.55 -7.17 19.76
N ALA A 14 19.35 -8.46 20.04
CA ALA A 14 18.08 -9.13 19.84
C ALA A 14 16.95 -8.56 20.72
N LEU A 15 17.24 -8.22 21.98
CA LEU A 15 16.29 -7.58 22.90
C LEU A 15 15.88 -6.17 22.42
N ILE A 16 16.83 -5.35 21.98
CA ILE A 16 16.57 -4.00 21.43
C ILE A 16 15.70 -4.10 20.17
N MET A 17 16.03 -5.01 19.24
CA MET A 17 15.25 -5.21 18.01
C MET A 17 13.85 -5.77 18.28
N THR A 18 13.70 -6.66 19.25
CA THR A 18 12.39 -7.18 19.68
C THR A 18 11.52 -6.08 20.30
N LEU A 19 12.11 -5.24 21.15
CA LEU A 19 11.42 -4.11 21.77
C LEU A 19 11.02 -3.02 20.75
N PHE A 20 11.84 -2.81 19.71
CA PHE A 20 11.51 -1.94 18.57
C PHE A 20 10.26 -2.43 17.83
N VAL A 21 10.16 -3.74 17.52
CA VAL A 21 8.99 -4.31 16.84
C VAL A 21 7.73 -4.21 17.72
N ILE A 22 7.82 -4.52 19.01
CA ILE A 22 6.70 -4.37 19.96
C ILE A 22 6.24 -2.91 20.05
N SER A 23 7.20 -1.96 20.11
CA SER A 23 6.90 -0.53 20.07
C SER A 23 6.23 -0.11 18.76
N GLY A 24 6.64 -0.67 17.62
CA GLY A 24 5.98 -0.48 16.33
C GLY A 24 4.52 -0.95 16.32
N SER A 25 4.22 -2.11 16.92
CA SER A 25 2.85 -2.62 17.03
C SER A 25 1.97 -1.73 17.92
N ILE A 26 2.50 -1.28 19.07
CA ILE A 26 1.78 -0.37 19.98
C ILE A 26 1.58 1.01 19.34
N GLY A 27 2.60 1.51 18.63
CA GLY A 27 2.54 2.77 17.90
C GLY A 27 1.50 2.74 16.79
N GLY A 28 1.42 1.65 16.02
CA GLY A 28 0.41 1.49 14.97
C GLY A 28 -1.03 1.53 15.50
N LEU A 29 -1.30 0.87 16.63
CA LEU A 29 -2.62 0.92 17.29
C LEU A 29 -2.97 2.35 17.73
N PHE A 30 -2.03 3.06 18.36
CA PHE A 30 -2.24 4.43 18.82
C PHE A 30 -2.38 5.42 17.65
N GLY A 31 -1.57 5.28 16.61
CA GLY A 31 -1.61 6.09 15.40
C GLY A 31 -2.92 5.97 14.64
N GLY A 32 -3.45 4.74 14.48
CA GLY A 32 -4.78 4.53 13.91
C GLY A 32 -5.90 5.18 14.73
N TRP A 33 -5.91 4.92 16.05
CA TRP A 33 -6.91 5.50 16.96
C TRP A 33 -6.90 7.04 16.97
N MET A 34 -5.71 7.63 17.05
CA MET A 34 -5.51 9.08 16.99
C MET A 34 -5.88 9.64 15.60
N GLY A 35 -5.57 8.92 14.52
CA GLY A 35 -5.94 9.26 13.15
C GLY A 35 -7.45 9.34 12.96
N ASP A 36 -8.21 8.39 13.49
CA ASP A 36 -9.68 8.39 13.43
C ASP A 36 -10.33 9.48 14.31
N ILE A 37 -9.74 9.82 15.46
CA ILE A 37 -10.17 10.97 16.26
C ILE A 37 -9.94 12.27 15.47
N LEU A 38 -8.75 12.43 14.87
CA LEU A 38 -8.38 13.66 14.18
C LEU A 38 -9.09 13.79 12.82
N ALA A 39 -9.43 12.69 12.16
CA ALA A 39 -10.30 12.65 10.98
C ALA A 39 -11.73 13.10 11.29
N LYS A 40 -12.30 12.73 12.45
CA LYS A 40 -13.63 13.22 12.89
C LYS A 40 -13.63 14.74 13.11
N ARG A 41 -12.50 15.33 13.51
CA ARG A 41 -12.36 16.78 13.72
C ARG A 41 -11.99 17.57 12.46
N PHE A 42 -11.15 16.99 11.60
CA PHE A 42 -10.62 17.61 10.38
C PHE A 42 -10.68 16.62 9.21
N PRO A 43 -11.85 16.41 8.58
CA PRO A 43 -12.10 15.27 7.68
C PRO A 43 -11.19 15.18 6.44
N ASN A 44 -10.63 16.30 5.99
CA ASN A 44 -9.79 16.38 4.78
C ASN A 44 -8.29 16.60 5.10
N ALA A 45 -7.90 16.64 6.38
CA ALA A 45 -6.55 17.02 6.79
C ALA A 45 -5.99 16.26 8.01
N GLY A 46 -6.84 15.80 8.94
CA GLY A 46 -6.42 15.25 10.23
C GLY A 46 -5.49 14.04 10.12
N ARG A 47 -5.77 13.13 9.18
CA ARG A 47 -4.90 11.98 8.89
C ARG A 47 -3.52 12.44 8.40
N ILE A 48 -3.50 13.32 7.39
CA ILE A 48 -2.29 13.85 6.75
C ILE A 48 -1.36 14.54 7.76
N ILE A 49 -1.93 15.37 8.66
CA ILE A 49 -1.19 16.02 9.76
C ILE A 49 -0.45 14.97 10.60
N LEU A 50 -1.11 13.87 10.94
CA LEU A 50 -0.56 12.85 11.82
C LEU A 50 0.61 12.08 11.15
N SER A 51 0.51 11.82 9.83
CA SER A 51 1.62 11.30 9.02
C SER A 51 2.79 12.28 8.88
N GLN A 52 2.54 13.59 8.78
CA GLN A 52 3.61 14.59 8.76
C GLN A 52 4.34 14.69 10.10
N ILE A 53 3.63 14.60 11.23
CA ILE A 53 4.26 14.55 12.56
C ILE A 53 5.09 13.26 12.70
N SER A 54 4.56 12.12 12.25
CA SER A 54 5.26 10.83 12.22
C SER A 54 6.56 10.88 11.38
N SER A 55 6.45 11.09 10.08
CA SER A 55 7.61 11.13 9.16
C SER A 55 8.58 12.28 9.46
N GLY A 56 8.06 13.45 9.86
CA GLY A 56 8.86 14.61 10.25
C GLY A 56 9.60 14.46 11.58
N SER A 57 9.07 13.72 12.55
CA SER A 57 9.77 13.43 13.82
C SER A 57 10.71 12.23 13.72
N ALA A 58 10.44 11.27 12.83
CA ALA A 58 11.34 10.14 12.58
C ALA A 58 12.74 10.59 12.15
N ILE A 59 12.86 11.69 11.38
CA ILE A 59 14.14 12.24 10.93
C ILE A 59 15.05 12.68 12.11
N PRO A 60 14.66 13.62 13.00
CA PRO A 60 15.48 13.99 14.15
C PRO A 60 15.65 12.86 15.18
N ILE A 61 14.67 11.96 15.34
CA ILE A 61 14.84 10.79 16.23
C ILE A 61 15.90 9.84 15.67
N ALA A 62 15.91 9.57 14.37
CA ALA A 62 16.95 8.77 13.71
C ALA A 62 18.32 9.48 13.73
N ALA A 63 18.36 10.81 13.62
CA ALA A 63 19.58 11.60 13.78
C ALA A 63 20.16 11.45 15.20
N VAL A 64 19.31 11.54 16.23
CA VAL A 64 19.73 11.33 17.63
C VAL A 64 20.25 9.90 17.82
N LEU A 65 19.53 8.89 17.30
CA LEU A 65 19.92 7.49 17.41
C LEU A 65 21.26 7.17 16.75
N MET A 66 21.50 7.66 15.54
CA MET A 66 22.66 7.28 14.71
C MET A 66 23.86 8.23 14.83
N LEU A 67 23.66 9.47 15.26
CA LEU A 67 24.71 10.51 15.22
C LEU A 67 24.96 11.23 16.57
N ALA A 68 24.09 11.06 17.58
CA ALA A 68 24.23 11.75 18.86
C ALA A 68 24.34 10.84 20.09
N LEU A 69 23.88 9.59 20.02
CA LEU A 69 24.17 8.59 21.05
C LEU A 69 25.64 8.15 20.94
N PRO A 70 26.39 8.06 22.07
CA PRO A 70 27.80 7.70 22.00
C PRO A 70 27.99 6.18 21.90
N ASP A 71 28.84 5.75 20.98
CA ASP A 71 29.19 4.34 20.70
C ASP A 71 29.89 3.69 21.91
N ASN A 72 29.12 3.25 22.90
CA ASN A 72 29.60 2.59 24.11
C ASN A 72 28.62 1.50 24.57
N PRO A 73 29.08 0.28 24.92
CA PRO A 73 28.21 -0.82 25.33
C PRO A 73 27.47 -0.58 26.66
N SER A 74 27.88 0.41 27.45
CA SER A 74 27.15 0.87 28.65
C SER A 74 25.82 1.58 28.35
N THR A 75 25.55 1.94 27.09
CA THR A 75 24.39 2.77 26.69
C THR A 75 23.21 1.97 26.14
N ALA A 76 23.18 0.64 26.34
CA ALA A 76 22.15 -0.25 25.81
C ALA A 76 20.72 0.20 26.13
N VAL A 77 20.48 0.71 27.34
CA VAL A 77 19.17 1.23 27.78
C VAL A 77 18.77 2.50 27.01
N ALA A 78 19.73 3.39 26.72
CA ALA A 78 19.47 4.60 25.94
C ALA A 78 19.18 4.27 24.47
N HIS A 79 19.96 3.36 23.87
CA HIS A 79 19.69 2.83 22.53
C HIS A 79 18.31 2.17 22.46
N GLY A 80 17.99 1.26 23.39
CA GLY A 80 16.68 0.61 23.47
C GLY A 80 15.51 1.58 23.62
N LEU A 81 15.67 2.64 24.43
CA LEU A 81 14.67 3.70 24.58
C LEU A 81 14.46 4.50 23.28
N VAL A 82 15.54 4.93 22.62
CA VAL A 82 15.44 5.72 21.38
C VAL A 82 14.92 4.87 20.22
N PHE A 83 15.32 3.58 20.12
CA PHE A 83 14.68 2.62 19.20
C PHE A 83 13.18 2.48 19.50
N SER A 84 12.78 2.31 20.77
CA SER A 84 11.36 2.21 21.15
C SER A 84 10.56 3.44 20.70
N ILE A 85 11.10 4.64 20.94
CA ILE A 85 10.50 5.91 20.52
C ILE A 85 10.41 5.97 18.98
N LEU A 86 11.48 5.61 18.26
CA LEU A 86 11.47 5.57 16.79
C LEU A 86 10.40 4.61 16.23
N GLY A 87 10.27 3.42 16.81
CA GLY A 87 9.23 2.44 16.43
C GLY A 87 7.82 2.94 16.71
N LEU A 88 7.60 3.57 17.87
CA LEU A 88 6.33 4.20 18.23
C LEU A 88 5.89 5.27 17.22
N TRP A 89 6.81 6.11 16.72
CA TRP A 89 6.46 7.19 15.79
C TRP A 89 6.40 6.76 14.32
N MET A 90 7.37 5.97 13.81
CA MET A 90 7.40 5.60 12.38
C MET A 90 6.18 4.78 11.95
N SER A 91 5.60 4.00 12.86
CA SER A 91 4.48 3.08 12.62
C SER A 91 3.13 3.75 12.36
N TRP A 92 2.99 5.08 12.53
CA TRP A 92 1.69 5.75 12.37
C TRP A 92 1.27 5.91 10.91
N ASN A 93 2.21 5.97 9.97
CA ASN A 93 1.96 6.37 8.58
C ASN A 93 0.89 5.51 7.86
N ALA A 94 1.01 4.18 7.95
CA ALA A 94 0.05 3.26 7.34
C ALA A 94 -1.33 3.24 8.04
N PRO A 95 -1.45 3.02 9.38
CA PRO A 95 -2.75 2.91 10.05
C PRO A 95 -3.47 4.25 10.27
N ALA A 96 -2.78 5.38 10.40
CA ALA A 96 -3.44 6.68 10.54
C ALA A 96 -3.98 7.21 9.21
N THR A 97 -3.23 6.98 8.13
CA THR A 97 -3.33 7.76 6.89
C THR A 97 -3.47 6.89 5.66
N ASN A 98 -2.45 6.10 5.27
CA ASN A 98 -2.48 5.41 3.97
C ASN A 98 -3.69 4.46 3.88
N ASN A 99 -3.82 3.54 4.83
CA ASN A 99 -4.86 2.52 4.77
C ASN A 99 -6.27 3.11 4.88
N PRO A 100 -6.56 4.05 5.81
CA PRO A 100 -7.86 4.73 5.82
C PRO A 100 -8.13 5.58 4.58
N ILE A 101 -7.13 6.26 4.00
CA ILE A 101 -7.32 7.04 2.76
C ILE A 101 -7.65 6.11 1.59
N PHE A 102 -6.96 4.97 1.45
CA PHE A 102 -7.32 3.95 0.46
C PHE A 102 -8.76 3.44 0.68
N ALA A 103 -9.18 3.19 1.93
CA ALA A 103 -10.57 2.81 2.22
C ALA A 103 -11.61 3.90 1.88
N GLU A 104 -11.25 5.19 2.07
CA GLU A 104 -12.11 6.34 1.79
C GLU A 104 -12.17 6.76 0.31
N ILE A 105 -11.17 6.41 -0.53
CA ILE A 105 -11.13 6.79 -1.97
C ILE A 105 -11.29 5.61 -2.96
N VAL A 106 -11.02 4.37 -2.55
CA VAL A 106 -11.07 3.20 -3.46
C VAL A 106 -12.38 2.41 -3.25
N PRO A 107 -13.14 2.13 -4.34
CA PRO A 107 -14.40 1.39 -4.24
C PRO A 107 -14.19 -0.02 -3.72
N GLU A 108 -15.20 -0.56 -3.05
CA GLU A 108 -15.05 -1.75 -2.18
C GLU A 108 -14.53 -2.97 -2.97
N LYS A 109 -14.98 -3.09 -4.22
CA LYS A 109 -14.63 -4.12 -5.21
C LYS A 109 -13.14 -4.21 -5.54
N SER A 110 -12.34 -3.17 -5.29
CA SER A 110 -10.89 -3.13 -5.59
C SER A 110 -9.99 -2.82 -4.39
N ARG A 111 -10.52 -2.65 -3.16
CA ARG A 111 -9.73 -2.35 -1.95
C ARG A 111 -8.61 -3.37 -1.69
N THR A 112 -8.87 -4.67 -1.84
CA THR A 112 -7.83 -5.71 -1.69
C THR A 112 -6.68 -5.55 -2.70
N SER A 113 -6.99 -5.07 -3.91
CA SER A 113 -6.00 -4.86 -4.97
C SER A 113 -5.06 -3.67 -4.65
N ILE A 114 -5.59 -2.55 -4.16
CA ILE A 114 -4.74 -1.40 -3.80
C ILE A 114 -3.83 -1.72 -2.60
N TYR A 115 -4.32 -2.43 -1.57
CA TYR A 115 -3.47 -2.86 -0.45
C TYR A 115 -2.38 -3.84 -0.89
N ALA A 116 -2.70 -4.79 -1.79
CA ALA A 116 -1.71 -5.71 -2.34
C ALA A 116 -0.65 -4.98 -3.19
N LEU A 117 -1.07 -3.94 -3.94
CA LEU A 117 -0.18 -3.12 -4.76
C LEU A 117 0.75 -2.25 -3.91
N ASP A 118 0.23 -1.58 -2.89
CA ASP A 118 0.99 -0.74 -1.95
C ASP A 118 2.06 -1.55 -1.21
N ASN A 119 1.67 -2.66 -0.58
CA ASN A 119 2.59 -3.59 0.09
C ASN A 119 3.63 -4.20 -0.87
N SER A 120 3.28 -4.40 -2.15
CA SER A 120 4.24 -4.86 -3.17
C SER A 120 5.28 -3.80 -3.50
N PHE A 121 4.88 -2.53 -3.67
CA PHE A 121 5.81 -1.43 -3.88
C PHE A 121 6.70 -1.18 -2.66
N GLU A 122 6.15 -1.20 -1.44
CA GLU A 122 6.93 -1.09 -0.20
C GLU A 122 7.97 -2.22 -0.12
N SER A 123 7.57 -3.47 -0.36
CA SER A 123 8.47 -4.63 -0.35
C SER A 123 9.60 -4.52 -1.38
N ILE A 124 9.28 -4.07 -2.61
CA ILE A 124 10.27 -3.86 -3.67
C ILE A 124 11.26 -2.76 -3.28
N LEU A 125 10.79 -1.61 -2.79
CA LEU A 125 11.65 -0.50 -2.39
C LEU A 125 12.53 -0.86 -1.18
N ALA A 126 11.96 -1.55 -0.17
CA ALA A 126 12.68 -2.03 1.00
C ALA A 126 13.81 -3.02 0.63
N SER A 127 13.63 -3.84 -0.42
CA SER A 127 14.66 -4.79 -0.86
C SER A 127 15.98 -4.13 -1.30
N PHE A 128 15.93 -2.87 -1.75
CA PHE A 128 17.12 -2.09 -2.12
C PHE A 128 17.82 -1.42 -0.93
N ALA A 129 17.18 -1.34 0.25
CA ALA A 129 17.76 -0.63 1.39
C ALA A 129 19.08 -1.23 1.90
N PRO A 130 19.24 -2.56 2.07
CA PRO A 130 20.52 -3.12 2.51
C PRO A 130 21.68 -2.90 1.50
N PRO A 131 21.50 -3.12 0.17
CA PRO A 131 22.50 -2.72 -0.83
C PRO A 131 22.85 -1.23 -0.80
N ILE A 132 21.85 -0.34 -0.72
CA ILE A 132 22.07 1.12 -0.67
C ILE A 132 22.88 1.51 0.57
N VAL A 133 22.54 0.98 1.76
CA VAL A 133 23.29 1.23 2.99
C VAL A 133 24.74 0.74 2.88
N GLY A 134 24.96 -0.46 2.31
CA GLY A 134 26.31 -1.00 2.10
C GLY A 134 27.16 -0.14 1.16
N ILE A 135 26.58 0.29 0.03
CA ILE A 135 27.24 1.17 -0.95
C ILE A 135 27.55 2.54 -0.34
N LEU A 136 26.61 3.14 0.40
CA LEU A 136 26.84 4.41 1.10
C LEU A 136 27.94 4.29 2.15
N ALA A 137 27.92 3.23 2.97
CA ALA A 137 28.92 3.01 4.01
C ALA A 137 30.33 2.90 3.42
N GLN A 138 30.50 2.11 2.35
CA GLN A 138 31.80 1.89 1.71
C GLN A 138 32.27 3.10 0.87
N LEU A 139 31.45 3.57 -0.08
CA LEU A 139 31.89 4.53 -1.10
C LEU A 139 31.75 6.01 -0.69
N VAL A 140 30.83 6.33 0.22
CA VAL A 140 30.55 7.72 0.64
C VAL A 140 31.11 8.01 2.03
N PHE A 141 31.00 7.07 2.96
CA PHE A 141 31.45 7.26 4.35
C PHE A 141 32.76 6.56 4.70
N GLY A 142 33.32 5.73 3.81
CA GLY A 142 34.68 5.20 3.93
C GLY A 142 34.85 4.00 4.88
N TYR A 143 33.83 3.15 5.02
CA TYR A 143 33.90 1.87 5.74
C TYR A 143 35.01 0.97 5.14
N LYS A 144 35.89 0.44 5.98
CA LYS A 144 37.03 -0.43 5.61
C LYS A 144 36.84 -1.81 6.26
N PRO A 145 36.73 -2.92 5.49
CA PRO A 145 36.74 -4.25 6.10
C PRO A 145 38.08 -4.50 6.81
N ILE A 146 38.03 -5.09 8.00
CA ILE A 146 39.20 -5.45 8.80
C ILE A 146 39.99 -6.56 8.06
N PRO A 147 41.31 -6.42 7.86
CA PRO A 147 42.15 -7.50 7.34
C PRO A 147 42.31 -8.63 8.37
N GLU A 148 42.14 -9.88 7.94
CA GLU A 148 42.37 -11.05 8.79
C GLU A 148 43.79 -11.04 9.38
N GLY A 149 43.90 -11.08 10.72
CA GLY A 149 45.19 -11.06 11.44
C GLY A 149 45.65 -9.69 11.97
N SER A 150 44.77 -8.69 12.03
CA SER A 150 45.00 -7.49 12.85
C SER A 150 45.14 -7.82 14.35
N SER A 151 45.86 -6.97 15.09
CA SER A 151 45.88 -7.01 16.56
C SER A 151 44.64 -6.33 17.16
N ASP A 152 44.13 -6.85 18.28
CA ASP A 152 42.91 -6.44 18.99
C ASP A 152 42.70 -4.90 19.08
N SER A 153 43.76 -4.14 19.36
CA SER A 153 43.67 -2.67 19.50
C SER A 153 43.40 -1.94 18.19
N ILE A 154 43.89 -2.47 17.05
CA ILE A 154 43.64 -1.93 15.71
C ILE A 154 42.25 -2.36 15.23
N GLU A 155 41.83 -3.57 15.58
CA GLU A 155 40.49 -4.10 15.30
C GLU A 155 39.41 -3.23 15.94
N ILE A 156 39.51 -2.97 17.25
CA ILE A 156 38.57 -2.13 18.02
C ILE A 156 38.52 -0.68 17.50
N GLU A 157 39.66 -0.08 17.13
CA GLU A 157 39.70 1.28 16.58
C GLU A 157 39.06 1.34 15.18
N THR A 158 39.34 0.34 14.33
CA THR A 158 38.77 0.21 12.99
C THR A 158 37.26 -0.05 13.03
N ASP A 159 36.79 -0.92 13.92
CA ASP A 159 35.35 -1.19 14.11
C ASP A 159 34.60 0.06 14.56
N ARG A 160 35.21 0.92 15.38
CA ARG A 160 34.61 2.19 15.79
C ARG A 160 34.53 3.21 14.64
N GLU A 161 35.56 3.33 13.80
CA GLU A 161 35.46 4.12 12.55
C GLU A 161 34.34 3.57 11.65
N ASN A 162 34.28 2.26 11.49
CA ASN A 162 33.29 1.55 10.68
C ASN A 162 31.86 1.73 11.21
N ALA A 163 31.65 1.65 12.54
CA ALA A 163 30.37 1.87 13.19
C ALA A 163 29.84 3.29 12.91
N ALA A 164 30.69 4.31 13.04
CA ALA A 164 30.35 5.71 12.75
C ALA A 164 30.08 5.96 11.25
N SER A 165 30.77 5.26 10.35
CA SER A 165 30.54 5.33 8.90
C SER A 165 29.25 4.62 8.48
N LEU A 166 28.95 3.47 9.08
CA LEU A 166 27.69 2.75 8.90
C LEU A 166 26.50 3.52 9.49
N ALA A 167 26.67 4.19 10.63
CA ALA A 167 25.61 5.02 11.24
C ALA A 167 25.20 6.17 10.32
N LYS A 168 26.16 6.85 9.68
CA LYS A 168 25.90 7.89 8.67
C LYS A 168 25.17 7.33 7.44
N ALA A 169 25.55 6.14 6.98
CA ALA A 169 24.86 5.45 5.89
C ALA A 169 23.41 5.09 6.23
N LEU A 170 23.17 4.51 7.42
CA LEU A 170 21.85 4.19 7.94
C LEU A 170 20.99 5.45 8.12
N TYR A 171 21.53 6.50 8.74
CA TYR A 171 20.82 7.78 8.86
C TYR A 171 20.43 8.36 7.50
N THR A 172 21.34 8.33 6.52
CA THR A 172 21.06 8.82 5.15
C THR A 172 19.95 8.00 4.49
N ALA A 173 19.98 6.67 4.64
CA ALA A 173 18.98 5.75 4.09
C ALA A 173 17.62 5.80 4.80
N ILE A 174 17.53 6.32 6.03
CA ILE A 174 16.25 6.55 6.74
C ILE A 174 15.73 7.97 6.47
N GLY A 175 16.60 8.98 6.60
CA GLY A 175 16.24 10.39 6.55
C GLY A 175 15.79 10.86 5.17
N ILE A 176 16.42 10.39 4.08
CA ILE A 176 16.03 10.79 2.72
C ILE A 176 14.63 10.26 2.36
N PRO A 177 14.31 8.95 2.51
CA PRO A 177 12.95 8.47 2.30
C PRO A 177 11.92 9.15 3.21
N MET A 178 12.20 9.36 4.51
CA MET A 178 11.26 10.05 5.40
C MET A 178 11.00 11.51 4.99
N ALA A 179 12.01 12.23 4.52
CA ALA A 179 11.83 13.59 3.99
C ALA A 179 10.98 13.59 2.71
N ILE A 180 11.18 12.62 1.81
CA ILE A 180 10.36 12.44 0.60
C ILE A 180 8.91 12.09 0.98
N CYS A 181 8.69 11.19 1.93
CA CYS A 181 7.34 10.86 2.43
C CYS A 181 6.65 12.09 3.03
N CYS A 182 7.32 12.87 3.87
CA CYS A 182 6.77 14.11 4.44
C CYS A 182 6.41 15.15 3.34
N PHE A 183 7.23 15.25 2.29
CA PHE A 183 6.94 16.07 1.11
C PHE A 183 5.72 15.56 0.32
N ILE A 184 5.60 14.25 0.10
CA ILE A 184 4.43 13.64 -0.57
C ILE A 184 3.15 13.85 0.24
N TYR A 185 3.18 13.67 1.56
CA TYR A 185 2.05 14.01 2.44
C TYR A 185 1.70 15.52 2.38
N SER A 186 2.68 16.40 2.14
CA SER A 186 2.43 17.83 1.95
C SER A 186 1.64 18.12 0.66
N PHE A 187 1.83 17.33 -0.40
CA PHE A 187 1.04 17.42 -1.63
C PHE A 187 -0.38 16.86 -1.47
N LEU A 188 -0.55 15.85 -0.61
CA LEU A 188 -1.82 15.15 -0.39
C LEU A 188 -2.95 16.07 0.10
N TYR A 189 -2.65 17.18 0.80
CA TYR A 189 -3.64 18.20 1.15
C TYR A 189 -4.36 18.82 -0.05
N CYS A 190 -3.74 18.82 -1.24
CA CYS A 190 -4.29 19.41 -2.46
C CYS A 190 -5.14 18.43 -3.26
N THR A 191 -4.83 17.13 -3.23
CA THR A 191 -5.55 16.11 -4.02
C THR A 191 -6.64 15.43 -3.21
N TYR A 192 -6.32 14.96 -2.00
CA TYR A 192 -7.23 14.16 -1.17
C TYR A 192 -8.64 14.76 -0.98
N PRO A 193 -8.85 16.08 -0.79
CA PRO A 193 -10.19 16.65 -0.70
C PRO A 193 -11.03 16.36 -1.96
N ARG A 194 -10.45 16.54 -3.15
CA ARG A 194 -11.10 16.31 -4.45
C ARG A 194 -11.30 14.83 -4.71
N ASP A 195 -10.30 14.02 -4.43
CA ASP A 195 -10.35 12.57 -4.69
C ASP A 195 -11.45 11.92 -3.83
N ARG A 196 -11.55 12.36 -2.56
CA ARG A 196 -12.58 11.94 -1.60
C ARG A 196 -13.98 12.43 -1.94
N GLU A 197 -14.14 13.67 -2.41
CA GLU A 197 -15.43 14.16 -2.94
C GLU A 197 -15.86 13.38 -4.19
N THR A 198 -14.92 13.06 -5.07
CA THR A 198 -15.16 12.24 -6.27
C THR A 198 -15.61 10.81 -5.91
N ALA A 199 -14.91 10.14 -4.99
CA ALA A 199 -15.25 8.81 -4.54
C ALA A 199 -16.63 8.75 -3.85
N ARG A 200 -16.98 9.77 -3.05
CA ARG A 200 -18.31 9.90 -2.44
C ARG A 200 -19.42 10.06 -3.47
N MET A 201 -19.20 10.87 -4.51
CA MET A 201 -20.16 11.03 -5.59
C MET A 201 -20.34 9.72 -6.38
N GLN A 202 -19.26 8.99 -6.64
CA GLN A 202 -19.33 7.68 -7.30
C GLN A 202 -20.09 6.65 -6.46
N ALA A 203 -19.83 6.57 -5.15
CA ALA A 203 -20.52 5.66 -4.25
C ALA A 203 -22.03 5.96 -4.17
N LEU A 204 -22.44 7.24 -4.17
CA LEU A 204 -23.85 7.64 -4.18
C LEU A 204 -24.53 7.30 -5.52
N ILE A 205 -23.84 7.46 -6.65
CA ILE A 205 -24.35 7.03 -7.96
C ILE A 205 -24.50 5.50 -8.00
N GLU A 206 -23.56 4.74 -7.44
CA GLU A 206 -23.63 3.29 -7.37
C GLU A 206 -24.81 2.80 -6.51
N SER A 207 -25.12 3.45 -5.38
CA SER A 207 -26.29 3.12 -4.56
C SER A 207 -27.62 3.49 -5.23
N GLU A 208 -27.74 4.69 -5.84
CA GLU A 208 -28.98 5.13 -6.50
C GLU A 208 -29.30 4.26 -7.74
N LEU A 209 -28.28 3.77 -8.44
CA LEU A 209 -28.44 2.79 -9.52
C LEU A 209 -28.93 1.44 -8.98
N GLN A 210 -28.35 0.93 -7.89
CA GLN A 210 -28.77 -0.34 -7.30
C GLN A 210 -30.20 -0.27 -6.76
N ASP A 211 -30.57 0.80 -6.04
CA ASP A 211 -31.95 1.03 -5.59
C ASP A 211 -32.92 1.10 -6.78
N THR A 212 -32.50 1.65 -7.92
CA THR A 212 -33.32 1.69 -9.15
C THR A 212 -33.51 0.28 -9.75
N GLU A 213 -32.43 -0.51 -9.90
CA GLU A 213 -32.50 -1.88 -10.42
C GLU A 213 -33.35 -2.79 -9.53
N GLU A 214 -33.20 -2.69 -8.20
CA GLU A 214 -34.01 -3.46 -7.25
C GLU A 214 -35.51 -3.08 -7.36
N ASN A 215 -35.85 -1.79 -7.43
CA ASN A 215 -37.24 -1.34 -7.59
C ASN A 215 -37.87 -1.76 -8.93
N ASP A 216 -37.14 -1.66 -10.06
CA ASP A 216 -37.65 -2.11 -11.36
C ASP A 216 -37.82 -3.63 -11.42
N SER A 217 -36.95 -4.40 -10.75
CA SER A 217 -37.11 -5.86 -10.64
C SER A 217 -38.38 -6.23 -9.86
N LEU A 218 -38.68 -5.52 -8.78
CA LEU A 218 -39.88 -5.70 -7.95
C LEU A 218 -41.16 -5.30 -8.72
N SER A 219 -41.09 -4.18 -9.45
CA SER A 219 -42.15 -3.66 -10.35
C SER A 219 -42.47 -4.64 -11.49
N SER A 220 -41.46 -5.29 -12.06
CA SER A 220 -41.59 -6.33 -13.08
C SER A 220 -42.29 -7.59 -12.55
N CYS A 221 -41.96 -8.00 -11.33
CA CYS A 221 -42.61 -9.13 -10.64
C CYS A 221 -44.09 -8.84 -10.26
N GLY A 222 -44.45 -7.57 -10.08
CA GLY A 222 -45.71 -7.13 -9.45
C GLY A 222 -46.95 -6.99 -10.34
N LYS A 223 -46.98 -7.53 -11.58
CA LYS A 223 -48.10 -7.32 -12.54
C LYS A 223 -49.00 -8.55 -12.78
N PRO A 224 -49.99 -8.83 -11.91
CA PRO A 224 -51.13 -9.65 -12.31
C PRO A 224 -51.99 -8.87 -13.33
N GLY A 225 -52.22 -9.45 -14.51
CA GLY A 225 -52.95 -8.79 -15.59
C GLY A 225 -54.44 -8.57 -15.27
N PHE A 226 -54.79 -7.38 -14.78
CA PHE A 226 -56.18 -7.04 -14.42
C PHE A 226 -57.04 -6.72 -15.65
N HIS A 227 -57.41 -7.75 -16.41
CA HIS A 227 -58.20 -7.61 -17.63
C HIS A 227 -59.70 -7.47 -17.31
N VAL A 228 -60.20 -6.25 -17.22
CA VAL A 228 -61.64 -5.96 -17.02
C VAL A 228 -62.43 -6.33 -18.27
N VAL A 229 -63.05 -7.52 -18.28
CA VAL A 229 -64.04 -7.91 -19.30
C VAL A 229 -65.42 -7.44 -18.85
N ASN A 230 -66.02 -6.52 -19.61
CA ASN A 230 -67.37 -6.02 -19.34
C ASN A 230 -68.44 -6.81 -20.13
N SER A 231 -69.61 -6.95 -19.51
CA SER A 231 -70.84 -7.66 -19.90
C SER A 231 -71.03 -8.12 -21.36
N LYS A 232 -71.20 -9.44 -21.50
CA LYS A 232 -72.13 -10.17 -22.40
C LYS A 232 -72.93 -9.38 -23.46
N LYS A 233 -72.86 -9.85 -24.71
CA LYS A 233 -74.02 -10.42 -25.43
C LYS A 233 -73.59 -11.49 -26.44
N LEU A 234 -74.54 -12.26 -26.96
CA LEU A 234 -74.38 -13.27 -28.04
C LEU A 234 -74.33 -12.54 -29.41
N ASP A 235 -73.84 -13.09 -30.53
CA ASP A 235 -74.32 -14.29 -31.25
C ASP A 235 -73.26 -14.90 -32.21
N ASP A 236 -73.39 -16.22 -32.47
CA ASP A 236 -72.94 -17.11 -33.57
C ASP A 236 -71.52 -17.10 -34.22
N GLU A 237 -71.20 -18.30 -34.75
CA GLU A 237 -70.14 -18.79 -35.68
C GLU A 237 -69.00 -17.82 -36.11
N GLU A 238 -67.72 -18.17 -36.01
CA GLU A 238 -67.13 -19.29 -36.78
C GLU A 238 -65.85 -19.94 -36.14
N ARG A 239 -65.17 -20.81 -36.91
CA ARG A 239 -64.18 -21.81 -36.47
C ARG A 239 -62.72 -21.41 -36.76
N SER A 240 -61.82 -21.54 -35.77
CA SER A 240 -60.41 -21.92 -35.98
C SER A 240 -59.80 -22.45 -34.68
N GLU A 241 -58.92 -23.45 -34.79
CA GLU A 241 -58.36 -24.20 -33.66
C GLU A 241 -56.95 -23.70 -33.28
N SER A 242 -56.37 -24.27 -32.22
CA SER A 242 -55.06 -23.90 -31.65
C SER A 242 -53.87 -24.34 -32.55
N TYR A 243 -52.59 -24.09 -32.22
CA TYR A 243 -51.82 -24.71 -31.13
C TYR A 243 -50.65 -23.85 -30.65
N ILE A 244 -50.19 -24.11 -29.42
CA ILE A 244 -48.91 -23.64 -28.87
C ILE A 244 -47.91 -24.81 -28.99
N GLU A 245 -46.71 -24.55 -29.48
CA GLU A 245 -45.60 -25.51 -29.49
C GLU A 245 -44.42 -24.98 -28.65
N PHE A 246 -43.71 -25.87 -27.95
CA PHE A 246 -42.76 -25.50 -26.91
C PHE A 246 -41.61 -26.53 -26.84
N GLY A 247 -40.36 -26.09 -27.03
CA GLY A 247 -39.17 -26.94 -26.85
C GLY A 247 -38.03 -26.64 -27.84
N GLY A 248 -36.77 -26.72 -27.38
CA GLY A 248 -35.62 -26.41 -28.24
C GLY A 248 -34.26 -26.29 -27.55
N GLU A 249 -33.91 -27.18 -26.62
CA GLU A 249 -32.51 -27.27 -26.15
C GLU A 249 -31.57 -27.76 -27.25
N LYS A 250 -30.36 -27.18 -27.35
CA LYS A 250 -29.15 -27.89 -27.82
C LYS A 250 -27.89 -27.38 -27.10
N ARG A 251 -26.92 -28.29 -26.94
CA ARG A 251 -25.58 -28.12 -26.36
C ARG A 251 -24.59 -28.94 -27.22
N LEU A 252 -23.29 -28.84 -26.90
CA LEU A 252 -22.16 -29.72 -27.30
C LEU A 252 -21.29 -29.27 -28.50
N ASP A 253 -20.23 -28.52 -28.18
CA ASP A 253 -18.81 -28.94 -28.11
C ASP A 253 -18.06 -29.56 -29.34
N PHE A 254 -16.72 -29.35 -29.34
CA PHE A 254 -15.61 -29.92 -30.17
C PHE A 254 -15.41 -29.42 -31.64
N ASP A 255 -14.18 -29.39 -32.23
CA ASP A 255 -12.81 -29.19 -31.70
C ASP A 255 -11.77 -28.89 -32.83
N ASN A 256 -10.59 -28.37 -32.44
CA ASN A 256 -9.24 -28.30 -33.04
C ASN A 256 -8.91 -28.60 -34.54
N ASN A 257 -7.94 -27.80 -35.02
CA ASN A 257 -6.62 -28.17 -35.59
C ASN A 257 -6.22 -27.76 -37.05
N ASP A 258 -5.07 -27.06 -37.14
CA ASP A 258 -3.97 -26.99 -38.15
C ASP A 258 -4.21 -27.43 -39.62
N ASP A 259 -3.60 -26.84 -40.68
CA ASP A 259 -2.16 -26.59 -40.86
C ASP A 259 -1.82 -25.92 -42.25
N LYS A 260 -0.58 -25.41 -42.39
CA LYS A 260 0.21 -25.15 -43.64
C LYS A 260 -0.29 -24.27 -44.83
N LYS A 261 0.21 -23.01 -44.85
CA LYS A 261 1.39 -22.52 -45.65
C LYS A 261 1.38 -22.50 -47.21
N SER A 262 2.07 -21.49 -47.79
CA SER A 262 2.46 -21.28 -49.21
C SER A 262 1.34 -20.77 -50.17
N LEU A 263 1.53 -19.99 -51.25
CA LEU A 263 2.62 -19.24 -51.96
C LEU A 263 1.91 -18.41 -53.11
N LEU A 264 2.33 -17.32 -53.80
CA LEU A 264 3.51 -16.44 -54.01
C LEU A 264 3.02 -15.05 -54.53
N HIS A 265 3.69 -13.92 -54.17
CA HIS A 265 3.89 -12.66 -54.96
C HIS A 265 2.65 -11.85 -55.46
N HIS A 266 2.72 -10.55 -55.76
CA HIS A 266 3.78 -9.79 -56.47
C HIS A 266 3.94 -8.31 -56.00
N ASP A 267 4.79 -7.57 -56.70
CA ASP A 267 5.59 -6.44 -56.21
C ASP A 267 5.19 -5.08 -56.83
N GLN A 268 5.56 -3.98 -56.15
CA GLN A 268 6.13 -2.71 -56.65
C GLN A 268 6.23 -1.73 -55.45
N SER A 269 7.42 -1.25 -55.00
CA SER A 269 8.32 -0.24 -55.59
C SER A 269 7.63 1.12 -55.84
N SER A 270 8.16 2.29 -55.44
CA SER A 270 9.47 2.62 -54.84
C SER A 270 9.46 4.02 -54.19
N SER A 271 10.43 4.29 -53.31
CA SER A 271 10.83 5.62 -52.82
C SER A 271 12.03 6.17 -53.64
N PRO A 272 12.57 7.38 -53.43
CA PRO A 272 12.16 8.48 -52.53
C PRO A 272 12.13 9.88 -53.19
N ALA A 273 11.81 10.91 -52.39
CA ALA A 273 12.30 12.28 -52.51
C ALA A 273 12.45 12.88 -51.09
#